data_AF-X1A5R4-F1
#
_entry.id   AF-X1A5R4-F1
#
_cell.length_a   1.000
_cell.length_b   1.000
_cell.length_c   1.000
_cell.angle_alpha   90.00
_cell.angle_beta   90.00
_cell.angle_gamma   90.00
#
_symmetry.space_group_name_H-M   'P 1'
#
loop_
_entity.id
_entity.type
_entity.pdbx_description
1 polymer ?
#
loop_
_entity_poly.entity_id
_entity_poly.type
_entity_poly.pdbx_seq_one_letter_code
_entity_poly.pdbx_strand_id
1 'polypeptide(L)'
;LAVAPFGPGGELELVDVLTPHLGGVVEFYRLEGKTLRVVAQIRGYTSHVIGSRNLDMGAAGDFDGDGRLEILLPNQRLTELGAVRRTATGVEIAWSVSLGGRLRTNLAAVTLSNGTLAIGAGREGKILRIWLPE
;
A
#
# COMPACT_ATOMS: atom_id res chain seq x y z
N LEU A 1 6.00 4.99 -3.80
CA LEU A 1 5.22 6.15 -4.29
C LEU A 1 4.16 5.63 -5.24
N ALA A 2 2.93 6.11 -5.17
CA ALA A 2 1.89 5.73 -6.12
C ALA A 2 1.01 6.93 -6.48
N VAL A 3 0.38 6.91 -7.66
CA VAL A 3 -0.64 7.88 -8.06
C VAL A 3 -1.83 7.11 -8.61
N ALA A 4 -3.01 7.32 -8.03
CA ALA A 4 -4.23 6.63 -8.43
C ALA A 4 -5.45 7.44 -7.94
N PRO A 5 -6.67 7.14 -8.42
CA PRO A 5 -7.90 7.74 -7.90
C PRO A 5 -8.24 7.22 -6.49
N PHE A 6 -7.39 7.52 -5.49
CA PHE A 6 -7.60 7.13 -4.10
C PHE A 6 -8.66 7.98 -3.41
N GLY A 7 -8.92 9.20 -3.89
CA GLY A 7 -9.90 10.08 -3.26
C GLY A 7 -11.26 9.40 -3.08
N PRO A 8 -12.01 9.70 -2.00
CA PRO A 8 -13.28 9.03 -1.71
C PRO A 8 -14.36 9.26 -2.79
N GLY A 9 -14.19 10.28 -3.65
CA GLY A 9 -15.00 10.50 -4.85
C GLY A 9 -14.29 10.16 -6.17
N GLY A 10 -13.16 9.45 -6.11
CA GLY A 10 -12.34 9.08 -7.27
C GLY A 10 -11.31 10.13 -7.69
N GLU A 11 -11.02 11.12 -6.84
CA GLU A 11 -10.00 12.12 -7.16
C GLU A 11 -8.60 11.50 -7.23
N LEU A 12 -7.80 11.93 -8.22
CA LEU A 12 -6.38 11.56 -8.30
C LEU A 12 -5.63 12.10 -7.08
N GLU A 13 -4.98 11.20 -6.37
CA GLU A 13 -4.11 11.51 -5.24
C GLU A 13 -2.76 10.79 -5.41
N LEU A 14 -1.71 11.40 -4.88
CA LEU A 14 -0.38 10.79 -4.77
C LEU A 14 -0.21 10.25 -3.35
N VAL A 15 0.37 9.06 -3.23
CA VAL A 15 0.71 8.46 -1.94
C VAL A 15 2.21 8.32 -1.81
N ASP A 16 2.75 8.89 -0.73
CA ASP A 16 4.12 8.67 -0.29
C ASP A 16 4.16 8.17 1.17
N VAL A 17 5.30 7.60 1.56
CA VAL A 17 5.56 7.24 2.96
C VAL A 17 6.69 8.09 3.50
N LEU A 18 6.35 9.07 4.33
CA LEU A 18 7.30 9.95 5.01
C LEU A 18 8.05 9.20 6.12
N THR A 19 9.38 9.33 6.11
CA THR A 19 10.31 8.67 7.06
C THR A 19 10.06 7.16 7.21
N PRO A 20 10.12 6.37 6.12
CA PRO A 20 9.61 4.99 6.10
C PRO A 20 10.34 4.04 7.06
N HIS A 21 11.59 4.35 7.42
CA HIS A 21 12.41 3.60 8.37
C HIS A 21 12.27 4.07 9.84
N LEU A 22 11.52 5.14 10.10
CA LEU A 22 11.30 5.71 11.44
C LEU A 22 9.82 5.95 11.72
N GLY A 23 9.25 7.01 11.14
CA GLY A 23 7.88 7.42 11.40
C GLY A 23 6.84 6.58 10.66
N GLY A 24 7.17 6.11 9.45
CA GLY A 24 6.26 5.29 8.63
C GLY A 24 4.90 5.94 8.47
N VAL A 25 4.89 7.21 8.05
CA VAL A 25 3.68 8.01 7.88
C VAL A 25 3.26 7.92 6.42
N VAL A 26 2.15 7.24 6.13
CA VAL A 26 1.53 7.22 4.81
C VAL A 26 0.79 8.53 4.63
N GLU A 27 1.13 9.28 3.61
CA GLU A 27 0.56 10.60 3.31
C GLU A 27 -0.11 10.56 1.95
N PHE A 28 -1.37 10.99 1.91
CA PHE A 28 -2.12 11.20 0.69
C PHE A 28 -2.06 12.67 0.32
N TYR A 29 -1.61 12.93 -0.89
CA TYR A 29 -1.41 14.26 -1.44
C TYR A 29 -2.41 14.52 -2.55
N ARG A 30 -3.03 15.70 -2.52
CA ARG A 30 -3.87 16.20 -3.60
C ARG A 30 -3.19 17.40 -4.27
N LEU A 31 -3.26 17.44 -5.59
CA LEU A 31 -2.80 18.60 -6.34
C LEU A 31 -3.83 19.73 -6.24
N GLU A 32 -3.46 20.81 -5.55
CA GLU A 32 -4.24 22.03 -5.46
C GLU A 32 -3.53 23.15 -6.23
N GLY A 33 -4.05 23.46 -7.42
CA GLY A 33 -3.39 24.37 -8.36
C GLY A 33 -2.04 23.82 -8.81
N LYS A 34 -0.94 24.36 -8.25
CA LYS A 34 0.45 23.94 -8.56
C LYS A 34 1.17 23.31 -7.36
N THR A 35 0.46 23.05 -6.26
CA THR A 35 1.06 22.56 -5.01
C THR A 35 0.44 21.24 -4.60
N LEU A 36 1.26 20.27 -4.20
CA LEU A 36 0.78 19.06 -3.53
C LEU A 36 0.53 19.36 -2.05
N ARG A 37 -0.68 19.10 -1.56
CA ARG A 37 -1.03 19.23 -0.15
C ARG A 37 -1.40 17.88 0.43
N VAL A 38 -0.92 17.59 1.64
CA VAL A 38 -1.36 16.44 2.42
C VAL A 38 -2.82 16.65 2.80
N VAL A 39 -3.70 15.76 2.33
CA VAL A 39 -5.15 15.79 2.61
C VAL A 39 -5.57 14.75 3.64
N ALA A 40 -4.76 13.71 3.84
CA ALA A 40 -4.94 12.74 4.91
C ALA A 40 -3.63 11.97 5.16
N GLN A 41 -3.49 11.39 6.36
CA GLN A 41 -2.32 10.61 6.72
C GLN A 41 -2.64 9.54 7.78
N ILE A 42 -1.83 8.48 7.81
CA ILE A 42 -1.85 7.46 8.86
C ILE A 42 -0.43 6.97 9.15
N ARG A 43 -0.19 6.44 10.34
CA ARG A 43 1.11 5.89 10.75
C ARG A 43 1.09 4.36 10.78
N GLY A 44 2.28 3.75 10.79
CA GLY A 44 2.47 2.33 11.11
C GLY A 44 2.80 1.45 9.90
N TYR A 45 2.90 2.05 8.71
CA TYR A 45 3.22 1.37 7.46
C TYR A 45 4.49 1.93 6.84
N THR A 46 5.14 1.13 5.99
CA THR A 46 6.42 1.49 5.40
C THR A 46 6.47 1.15 3.92
N SER A 47 7.21 1.93 3.14
CA SER A 47 7.59 1.56 1.77
C SER A 47 8.90 0.77 1.72
N HIS A 48 9.77 0.94 2.73
CA HIS A 48 11.06 0.26 2.87
C HIS A 48 11.73 0.51 4.23
N VAL A 49 12.70 -0.33 4.58
CA VAL A 49 13.55 -0.15 5.78
C VAL A 49 14.93 0.39 5.42
N ILE A 50 15.61 0.98 6.40
CA ILE A 50 16.96 1.54 6.22
C ILE A 50 17.94 0.47 5.68
N GLY A 51 18.73 0.85 4.68
CA GLY A 51 19.70 -0.05 4.03
C GLY A 51 19.09 -1.13 3.13
N SER A 52 17.78 -1.14 2.94
CA SER A 52 17.12 -2.06 2.01
C SER A 52 17.46 -1.72 0.55
N ARG A 53 17.65 -2.75 -0.28
CA ARG A 53 17.70 -2.61 -1.75
C ARG A 53 16.30 -2.60 -2.39
N ASN A 54 15.31 -3.06 -1.65
CA ASN A 54 13.90 -3.05 -2.03
C ASN A 54 13.31 -1.74 -1.48
N LEU A 55 13.03 -0.78 -2.37
CA LEU A 55 12.55 0.56 -2.02
C LEU A 55 11.07 0.79 -2.34
N ASP A 56 10.45 -0.17 -3.02
CA ASP A 56 9.11 -0.06 -3.59
C ASP A 56 8.22 -1.22 -3.13
N MET A 57 8.09 -1.38 -1.81
CA MET A 57 7.29 -2.45 -1.20
C MET A 57 5.78 -2.12 -1.17
N GLY A 58 5.30 -1.22 -2.02
CA GLY A 58 3.90 -0.81 -2.08
C GLY A 58 3.27 -1.10 -3.44
N ALA A 59 1.96 -1.37 -3.46
CA ALA A 59 1.20 -1.54 -4.68
C ALA A 59 -0.17 -0.88 -4.56
N ALA A 60 -0.61 -0.18 -5.60
CA ALA A 60 -1.93 0.44 -5.66
C ALA A 60 -2.90 -0.45 -6.44
N GLY A 61 -4.13 -0.62 -5.96
CA GLY A 61 -5.13 -1.46 -6.60
C GLY A 61 -6.42 -1.55 -5.81
N ASP A 62 -7.49 -2.02 -6.44
CA ASP A 62 -8.74 -2.45 -5.79
C ASP A 62 -8.58 -3.93 -5.47
N PHE A 63 -8.13 -4.21 -4.25
CA PHE A 63 -7.69 -5.55 -3.89
C PHE A 63 -8.79 -6.38 -3.20
N ASP A 64 -9.85 -5.74 -2.70
CA ASP A 64 -11.04 -6.42 -2.17
C ASP A 64 -12.26 -6.35 -3.11
N GLY A 65 -12.13 -5.68 -4.26
CA GLY A 65 -13.15 -5.67 -5.32
C GLY A 65 -14.33 -4.76 -5.01
N ASP A 66 -14.19 -3.81 -4.07
CA ASP A 66 -15.28 -2.90 -3.68
C ASP A 66 -15.36 -1.64 -4.56
N GLY A 67 -14.48 -1.53 -5.56
CA GLY A 67 -14.40 -0.42 -6.51
C GLY A 67 -13.64 0.80 -5.98
N ARG A 68 -13.14 0.76 -4.75
CA ARG A 68 -12.25 1.78 -4.17
C ARG A 68 -10.82 1.28 -4.29
N LEU A 69 -9.87 2.21 -4.46
CA LEU A 69 -8.45 1.85 -4.52
C LEU A 69 -7.79 1.95 -3.14
N GLU A 70 -6.93 0.99 -2.85
CA GLU A 70 -6.04 1.00 -1.70
C GLU A 70 -4.59 1.13 -2.14
N ILE A 71 -3.78 1.64 -1.23
CA ILE A 71 -2.34 1.41 -1.25
C ILE A 71 -2.03 0.26 -0.28
N LEU A 72 -1.58 -0.87 -0.84
CA LEU A 72 -1.13 -2.02 -0.07
C LEU A 72 0.31 -1.80 0.36
N LEU A 73 0.56 -1.82 1.67
CA LEU A 73 1.88 -1.58 2.26
C LEU A 73 2.18 -2.59 3.37
N PRO A 74 3.45 -2.96 3.58
CA PRO A 74 3.83 -3.67 4.79
C PRO A 74 3.75 -2.77 6.01
N ASN A 75 3.37 -3.36 7.15
CA ASN A 75 3.56 -2.69 8.43
C ASN A 75 5.06 -2.47 8.72
N GLN A 76 5.41 -1.59 9.66
CA GLN A 76 6.82 -1.30 9.97
C GLN A 76 7.64 -2.51 10.44
N ARG A 77 6.98 -3.58 10.93
CA ARG A 77 7.63 -4.84 11.30
C ARG A 77 7.89 -5.76 10.10
N LEU A 78 7.35 -5.42 8.93
CA LEU A 78 7.36 -6.21 7.70
C LEU A 78 6.68 -7.58 7.84
N THR A 79 5.76 -7.77 8.80
CA THR A 79 5.13 -9.08 9.10
C THR A 79 3.69 -9.20 8.62
N GLU A 80 3.12 -8.11 8.12
CA GLU A 80 1.73 -8.00 7.68
C GLU A 80 1.66 -7.02 6.51
N LEU A 81 0.74 -7.23 5.59
CA LEU A 81 0.33 -6.23 4.60
C LEU A 81 -1.00 -5.63 5.03
N GLY A 82 -1.12 -4.31 5.00
CA GLY A 82 -2.37 -3.59 5.23
C GLY A 82 -2.79 -2.81 4.00
N ALA A 83 -4.08 -2.87 3.69
CA ALA A 83 -4.68 -2.12 2.61
C ALA A 83 -5.17 -0.78 3.15
N VAL A 84 -4.34 0.24 2.93
CA VAL A 84 -4.58 1.59 3.44
C VAL A 84 -5.50 2.30 2.46
N ARG A 85 -6.67 2.74 2.93
CA ARG A 85 -7.72 3.31 2.10
C ARG A 85 -8.07 4.73 2.54
N ARG A 86 -8.27 5.63 1.58
CA ARG A 86 -8.78 6.98 1.84
C ARG A 86 -10.28 6.97 2.09
N THR A 87 -10.70 7.79 3.04
CA THR A 87 -12.11 7.99 3.39
C THR A 87 -12.46 9.48 3.28
N ALA A 88 -13.75 9.80 3.38
CA ALA A 88 -14.22 11.18 3.41
C ALA A 88 -13.59 12.01 4.55
N THR A 89 -13.25 11.38 5.68
CA THR A 89 -12.76 12.05 6.89
C THR A 89 -11.30 11.78 7.21
N GLY A 90 -10.61 10.93 6.43
CA GLY A 90 -9.22 10.60 6.68
C GLY A 90 -8.73 9.37 5.93
N VAL A 91 -8.19 8.41 6.69
CA VAL A 91 -7.60 7.16 6.21
C VAL A 91 -8.04 6.02 7.14
N GLU A 92 -8.32 4.86 6.57
CA GLU A 92 -8.61 3.62 7.30
C GLU A 92 -7.71 2.48 6.82
N ILE A 93 -7.66 1.39 7.58
CA ILE A 93 -7.12 0.11 7.13
C ILE A 93 -8.32 -0.76 6.77
N ALA A 94 -8.60 -0.89 5.48
CA ALA A 94 -9.78 -1.62 4.99
C ALA A 94 -9.71 -3.09 5.40
N TRP A 95 -8.51 -3.68 5.26
CA TRP A 95 -8.20 -5.02 5.72
C TRP A 95 -6.68 -5.19 5.89
N SER A 96 -6.29 -6.29 6.54
CA SER A 96 -4.88 -6.67 6.68
C SER A 96 -4.72 -8.18 6.58
N VAL A 97 -3.52 -8.61 6.18
CA VAL A 97 -3.18 -10.03 6.09
C VAL A 97 -1.77 -10.30 6.58
N SER A 98 -1.64 -11.30 7.45
CA SER A 98 -0.34 -11.77 7.95
C SER A 98 0.52 -12.31 6.81
N LEU A 99 1.80 -11.97 6.79
CA LEU A 99 2.80 -12.53 5.87
C LEU A 99 3.32 -13.90 6.32
N GLY A 100 3.13 -14.27 7.60
CA GLY A 100 3.69 -15.50 8.18
C GLY A 100 5.22 -15.50 8.27
N GLY A 101 5.84 -14.32 8.22
CA GLY A 101 7.29 -14.09 8.23
C GLY A 101 7.60 -12.66 7.78
N ARG A 102 8.85 -12.20 7.89
CA ARG A 102 9.19 -10.85 7.43
C ARG A 102 9.30 -10.77 5.91
N LEU A 103 8.77 -9.72 5.29
CA LEU A 103 8.90 -9.42 3.87
C LEU A 103 10.37 -9.23 3.47
N ARG A 104 10.77 -9.77 2.32
CA ARG A 104 12.15 -9.71 1.80
C ARG A 104 12.25 -9.28 0.33
N THR A 105 11.13 -8.99 -0.32
CA THR A 105 11.04 -8.52 -1.71
C THR A 105 10.13 -7.29 -1.80
N ASN A 106 10.07 -6.65 -2.97
CA ASN A 106 8.92 -5.81 -3.32
C ASN A 106 7.65 -6.68 -3.43
N LEU A 107 6.50 -6.02 -3.53
CA LEU A 107 5.24 -6.67 -3.89
C LEU A 107 5.15 -6.78 -5.41
N ALA A 108 4.56 -7.87 -5.88
CA ALA A 108 4.09 -7.99 -7.26
C ALA A 108 2.57 -8.06 -7.24
N ALA A 109 1.91 -7.33 -8.14
CA ALA A 109 0.47 -7.40 -8.35
C ALA A 109 0.21 -7.63 -9.84
N VAL A 110 -0.72 -8.51 -10.17
CA VAL A 110 -1.13 -8.80 -11.55
C VAL A 110 -2.64 -8.87 -11.66
N THR A 111 -3.19 -8.34 -12.76
CA THR A 111 -4.59 -8.49 -13.11
C THR A 111 -4.80 -9.86 -13.75
N LEU A 112 -5.74 -10.63 -13.20
CA LEU A 112 -6.15 -11.93 -13.71
C LEU A 112 -7.16 -11.76 -14.86
N SER A 113 -7.45 -12.85 -15.58
CA SER A 113 -8.34 -12.81 -16.75
C SER A 113 -9.78 -12.40 -16.45
N ASN A 114 -10.23 -12.54 -15.20
CA ASN A 114 -11.53 -12.10 -14.71
C ASN A 114 -11.52 -10.65 -14.17
N GLY A 115 -10.39 -9.93 -14.30
CA GLY A 115 -10.26 -8.53 -13.88
C GLY A 115 -9.86 -8.33 -12.42
N THR A 116 -9.81 -9.38 -11.60
CA THR A 116 -9.39 -9.28 -10.20
C THR A 116 -7.86 -9.28 -10.05
N LEU A 117 -7.35 -8.89 -8.88
CA LEU A 117 -5.91 -8.77 -8.63
C LEU A 117 -5.37 -9.96 -7.82
N ALA A 118 -4.25 -10.54 -8.26
CA ALA A 118 -3.43 -11.43 -7.46
C ALA A 118 -2.19 -10.70 -6.95
N ILE A 119 -1.79 -10.98 -5.71
CA ILE A 119 -0.62 -10.38 -5.06
C ILE A 119 0.42 -11.46 -4.77
N GLY A 120 1.69 -11.17 -5.02
CA GLY A 120 2.82 -12.04 -4.70
C GLY A 120 3.87 -11.32 -3.85
N ALA A 121 4.39 -11.99 -2.83
CA ALA A 121 5.46 -11.46 -1.99
C ALA A 121 6.40 -12.57 -1.48
N GLY A 122 7.71 -12.33 -1.59
CA GLY A 122 8.73 -13.19 -1.02
C GLY A 122 9.02 -12.80 0.44
N ARG A 123 8.98 -13.77 1.35
CA ARG A 123 9.29 -13.58 2.77
C ARG A 123 10.47 -14.45 3.23
N GLU A 124 10.92 -14.25 4.46
CA GLU A 124 11.99 -15.02 5.09
C GLU A 124 11.83 -16.53 4.93
N GLY A 125 12.92 -17.30 4.95
CA GLY A 125 12.84 -18.75 4.80
C GLY A 125 12.57 -19.24 3.37
N LYS A 126 12.81 -18.40 2.35
CA LYS A 126 12.73 -18.74 0.92
C LYS A 126 11.34 -19.16 0.46
N ILE A 127 10.30 -18.46 0.92
CA ILE A 127 8.92 -18.77 0.53
C ILE A 127 8.30 -17.58 -0.16
N LEU A 128 7.70 -17.87 -1.32
CA LEU A 128 6.78 -17.00 -2.02
C LEU A 128 5.38 -17.25 -1.50
N ARG A 129 4.70 -16.18 -1.10
CA ARG A 129 3.27 -16.21 -0.77
C ARG A 129 2.50 -15.52 -1.88
N ILE A 130 1.40 -16.14 -2.29
CA ILE A 130 0.49 -15.60 -3.29
C ILE A 130 -0.89 -15.51 -2.64
N TRP A 131 -1.53 -14.35 -2.75
CA TRP A 131 -2.93 -14.15 -2.39
C TRP A 131 -3.71 -14.03 -3.68
N LEU A 132 -4.74 -14.86 -3.78
CA LEU A 132 -5.72 -14.81 -4.85
C LEU A 132 -6.97 -14.11 -4.29
N PRO A 133 -7.71 -13.40 -5.14
CA PRO A 133 -9.03 -12.90 -4.79
C PRO A 133 -9.97 -14.10 -4.55
N GLU A 134 -10.88 -13.96 -3.60
CA GLU A 134 -11.91 -14.98 -3.33
C GLU A 134 -12.92 -15.12 -4.48
#